data_AF-A0A6A4GHF2-F1
#
_entry.id   AF-A0A6A4GHF2-F1
#
_cell.length_a   1.000
_cell.length_b   1.000
_cell.length_c   1.000
_cell.angle_alpha   90.00
_cell.angle_beta   90.00
_cell.angle_gamma   90.00
#
_symmetry.space_group_name_H-M   'P 1'
#
loop_
_entity.id
_entity.type
_entity.pdbx_description
1 polymer ?
#
loop_
_entity_poly.entity_id
_entity_poly.type
_entity_poly.pdbx_seq_one_letter_code
_entity_poly.pdbx_strand_id
1 'polypeptide(L)'
;CVTGLSVRHVGERFQHSNETISKVCIAFSSPEFYNKFVCLPTANDPPPYLCCNRKLWPFFKGCLGAIDGSHIASAPPATDRSNSHNRK
;
A
#
# COMPACT_ATOMS: atom_id res chain seq x y z
N CYS A 1 1.18 7.56 5.48
CA CYS A 1 1.21 6.45 6.47
C CYS A 1 1.94 6.93 7.72
N VAL A 2 1.20 7.31 8.77
CA VAL A 2 1.81 7.55 10.09
C VAL A 2 1.81 6.19 10.78
N THR A 3 2.96 5.55 10.90
CA THR A 3 3.09 4.18 11.39
C THR A 3 2.80 4.03 12.89
N GLY A 4 2.43 5.11 13.60
CA GLY A 4 2.19 5.11 15.06
C GLY A 4 3.42 4.75 15.89
N LEU A 5 4.57 4.55 15.25
CA LEU A 5 5.82 4.19 15.90
C LEU A 5 6.49 5.44 16.46
N SER A 6 7.09 5.29 17.65
CA SER A 6 7.95 6.35 18.18
C SER A 6 9.14 6.55 17.24
N VAL A 7 9.64 7.78 17.17
CA VAL A 7 10.85 8.12 16.41
C VAL A 7 12.03 7.24 16.83
N ARG A 8 12.11 6.83 18.10
CA ARG A 8 13.12 5.89 18.61
C ARG A 8 13.02 4.50 17.95
N HIS A 9 11.81 3.93 17.87
CA HIS A 9 11.61 2.62 17.23
C HIS A 9 11.98 2.63 15.75
N VAL A 10 11.75 3.76 15.05
CA VAL A 10 12.13 3.90 13.64
C VAL A 10 13.65 3.89 13.51
N GLY A 11 14.36 4.68 14.33
CA GLY A 11 15.82 4.69 14.37
C GLY A 11 16.42 3.31 14.67
N GLU A 12 15.87 2.60 15.65
CA GLU A 12 16.28 1.23 15.98
C GLU A 12 16.01 0.25 14.83
N ARG A 13 14.85 0.31 14.16
CA ARG A 13 14.53 -0.60 13.06
C ARG A 13 15.49 -0.47 11.89
N PHE A 14 15.89 0.75 11.57
CA PHE A 14 16.79 1.03 10.46
C PHE A 14 18.27 1.11 10.88
N GLN A 15 18.56 0.98 12.19
CA GLN A 15 19.90 1.09 12.77
C GLN A 15 20.61 2.39 12.36
N HIS A 16 19.85 3.48 12.35
CA HIS A 16 20.33 4.74 11.83
C HIS A 16 19.69 5.95 12.53
N SER A 17 20.34 7.11 12.43
CA SER A 17 19.80 8.33 13.04
C SER A 17 18.53 8.79 12.33
N ASN A 18 17.63 9.42 13.07
CA ASN A 18 16.38 9.95 12.53
C ASN A 18 16.61 10.99 11.43
N GLU A 19 17.71 11.75 11.55
CA GLU A 19 18.09 12.74 10.54
C GLU A 19 18.37 12.06 9.20
N THR A 20 19.17 11.00 9.18
CA THR A 20 19.47 10.34 7.91
C THR A 20 18.25 9.59 7.37
N ILE A 21 17.45 8.97 8.23
CA ILE A 21 16.18 8.34 7.81
C ILE A 21 15.30 9.39 7.12
N SER A 22 15.18 10.58 7.71
CA SER A 22 14.45 11.70 7.10
C SER A 22 15.02 12.10 5.73
N LYS A 23 16.34 12.30 5.64
CA LYS A 23 17.01 12.64 4.37
C LYS A 23 16.75 11.61 3.28
N VAL A 24 16.83 10.32 3.61
CA VAL A 24 16.56 9.22 2.68
C VAL A 24 15.10 9.21 2.24
N CYS A 25 14.15 9.40 3.16
CA CYS A 25 12.73 9.51 2.82
C CYS A 25 12.45 10.69 1.88
N ILE A 26 13.07 11.85 2.13
CA ILE A 26 12.95 13.03 1.25
C ILE A 26 13.53 12.72 -0.13
N ALA A 27 14.72 12.08 -0.20
CA ALA A 27 15.35 11.72 -1.46
C ALA A 27 14.47 10.76 -2.29
N PHE A 28 13.88 9.74 -1.66
CA PHE A 28 12.97 8.81 -2.34
C PHE A 28 11.63 9.42 -2.73
N SER A 29 11.19 10.46 -2.03
CA SER A 29 9.98 11.20 -2.35
C SER A 29 10.23 12.31 -3.38
N SER A 30 11.48 12.55 -3.77
CA SER A 30 11.80 13.59 -4.74
C SER A 30 11.24 13.23 -6.13
N PRO A 31 10.76 14.22 -6.91
CA PRO A 31 10.26 13.98 -8.26
C PRO A 31 11.31 13.31 -9.16
N GLU A 32 12.58 13.67 -9.02
CA GLU A 32 13.69 13.10 -9.79
C GLU A 32 13.84 11.61 -9.54
N PHE A 33 13.78 11.18 -8.28
CA PHE A 33 13.83 9.76 -7.94
C PHE A 33 12.55 9.05 -8.38
N TYR A 34 11.39 9.58 -7.99
CA TYR A 34 10.10 8.95 -8.22
C TYR A 34 9.85 8.74 -9.72
N ASN A 35 9.98 9.79 -10.53
CA ASN A 35 9.70 9.71 -11.97
C ASN A 35 10.72 8.84 -12.73
N LYS A 36 11.94 8.67 -12.20
CA LYS A 36 12.98 7.87 -12.84
C LYS A 36 12.89 6.38 -12.50
N PHE A 37 12.48 6.05 -11.28
CA PHE A 37 12.58 4.68 -10.76
C PHE A 37 11.24 4.03 -10.41
N VAL A 38 10.18 4.82 -10.20
CA VAL A 38 8.84 4.30 -9.87
C VAL A 38 7.99 4.28 -11.13
N CYS A 39 7.80 3.09 -11.70
CA CYS A 39 6.89 2.87 -12.82
C CYS A 39 5.64 2.15 -12.33
N LEU A 40 4.46 2.70 -12.60
CA LEU A 40 3.21 1.99 -12.36
C LEU A 40 3.06 0.89 -13.43
N PRO A 41 2.61 -0.32 -13.05
CA PRO A 41 2.28 -1.34 -14.03
C PRO A 41 1.16 -0.83 -14.94
N THR A 42 1.23 -1.17 -16.22
CA THR A 42 0.13 -0.87 -17.14
C THR A 42 -1.04 -1.82 -16.87
N ALA A 43 -2.26 -1.39 -17.19
CA ALA A 43 -3.49 -2.18 -17.07
C ALA A 43 -3.38 -3.58 -17.71
N ASN A 44 -2.53 -3.70 -18.74
CA ASN A 44 -2.37 -4.90 -19.54
C ASN A 44 -1.16 -5.75 -19.14
N ASP A 45 -0.36 -5.31 -18.16
CA ASP A 45 0.87 -6.00 -17.73
C ASP A 45 0.84 -6.35 -16.23
N PRO A 46 -0.06 -7.27 -15.82
CA PRO A 46 -0.07 -7.77 -14.46
C PRO A 46 1.20 -8.61 -14.16
N PRO A 47 1.73 -8.54 -12.93
CA PRO A 47 2.89 -9.31 -12.52
C PRO A 47 2.78 -10.81 -12.87
N PRO A 48 3.83 -11.43 -13.44
CA PRO A 48 3.77 -12.83 -13.91
C PRO A 48 3.32 -13.83 -12.84
N TYR A 49 3.70 -13.60 -11.57
CA TYR A 49 3.33 -14.49 -10.47
C TYR A 49 1.82 -14.51 -10.18
N LEU A 50 1.09 -13.43 -10.50
CA LEU A 50 -0.38 -13.39 -10.38
C LEU A 50 -1.04 -14.11 -11.55
N CYS A 51 -0.53 -13.90 -12.77
CA CYS A 51 -1.03 -14.52 -13.99
C CYS A 51 -0.86 -16.04 -13.98
N CYS A 52 0.30 -16.51 -13.51
CA CYS A 52 0.62 -17.94 -13.43
C CYS A 52 -0.10 -18.66 -12.28
N ASN A 53 -0.69 -17.93 -11.32
CA ASN A 53 -1.38 -18.53 -10.20
C ASN A 53 -2.87 -18.70 -10.48
N ARG A 54 -3.26 -19.91 -10.89
CA ARG A 54 -4.65 -20.27 -11.24
C ARG A 54 -5.65 -20.03 -10.10
N LYS A 55 -5.21 -20.07 -8.84
CA LYS A 55 -6.07 -19.80 -7.67
C LYS A 55 -6.34 -18.30 -7.50
N LEU A 56 -5.36 -17.45 -7.77
CA LEU A 56 -5.47 -16.00 -7.56
C LEU A 56 -6.00 -15.28 -8.80
N TRP A 57 -5.62 -15.71 -9.99
CA TRP A 57 -5.93 -15.02 -11.25
C TRP A 57 -7.41 -14.65 -11.45
N PRO A 58 -8.40 -15.48 -11.11
CA PRO A 58 -9.82 -15.10 -11.24
C PRO A 58 -10.20 -13.82 -10.49
N PHE A 59 -9.53 -13.51 -9.37
CA PHE A 59 -9.80 -12.32 -8.56
C PHE A 59 -9.05 -11.08 -9.05
N PHE A 60 -7.95 -11.25 -9.77
CA PHE A 60 -7.08 -10.16 -10.22
C PHE A 60 -7.18 -9.89 -11.73
N LYS A 61 -7.95 -10.69 -12.48
CA LYS A 61 -8.17 -10.49 -13.92
C LYS A 61 -8.88 -9.15 -14.16
N GLY A 62 -8.20 -8.22 -14.84
CA GLY A 62 -8.71 -6.87 -15.10
C GLY A 62 -8.51 -5.88 -13.93
N CYS A 63 -7.79 -6.28 -12.89
CA CYS A 63 -7.42 -5.39 -11.80
C CYS A 63 -6.32 -4.42 -12.25
N LEU A 64 -6.60 -3.10 -12.19
CA LEU A 64 -5.63 -2.05 -12.49
C LEU A 64 -4.58 -1.85 -11.37
N GLY A 65 -4.83 -2.43 -10.21
CA GLY A 65 -4.02 -2.28 -9.01
C GLY A 65 -4.88 -2.44 -7.77
N ALA A 66 -4.27 -2.81 -6.65
CA ALA A 66 -4.94 -2.75 -5.36
C ALA A 66 -5.00 -1.29 -4.92
N ILE A 67 -6.18 -0.68 -4.92
CA ILE A 67 -6.42 0.54 -4.15
C ILE A 67 -6.41 0.09 -2.69
N ASP A 68 -5.30 0.32 -1.97
CA ASP A 68 -5.30 0.11 -0.52
C ASP A 68 -6.40 1.00 0.09
N GLY A 69 -7.26 0.37 0.89
CA GLY A 69 -8.66 0.74 1.02
C GLY A 69 -8.89 2.23 1.30
N SER A 70 -9.51 2.92 0.34
CA SER A 70 -10.22 4.15 0.67
C SER A 70 -11.33 3.78 1.65
N HIS A 71 -11.31 4.31 2.88
CA HIS A 71 -12.41 4.13 3.82
C HIS A 71 -13.64 4.86 3.26
N ILE A 72 -14.53 4.11 2.60
CA ILE A 72 -15.84 4.61 2.23
C ILE A 72 -16.67 4.61 3.52
N ALA A 73 -17.14 5.79 3.93
CA ALA A 73 -18.09 5.90 5.02
C ALA A 73 -19.35 5.10 4.64
N SER A 74 -19.55 3.97 5.32
CA SER A 74 -20.66 3.07 5.08
C SER A 74 -21.44 2.89 6.38
N ALA A 75 -22.74 3.15 6.32
CA ALA A 75 -23.68 2.94 7.41
C ALA A 75 -24.73 1.91 6.96
N PRO A 76 -24.41 0.60 7.01
CA PRO A 76 -25.33 -0.41 6.53
C PRO A 76 -26.63 -0.42 7.35
N PRO A 77 -27.77 -0.78 6.72
CA PRO A 77 -29.06 -0.91 7.39
C PRO A 77 -28.99 -1.97 8.49
N ALA A 78 -29.90 -1.87 9.48
CA ALA A 78 -29.83 -2.66 10.71
C ALA A 78 -29.76 -4.19 10.49
N THR A 79 -30.37 -4.68 9.40
CA THR A 79 -30.38 -6.09 9.01
C THR A 79 -29.01 -6.62 8.60
N ASP A 80 -28.13 -5.77 8.07
CA ASP A 80 -26.85 -6.17 7.46
C ASP A 80 -25.64 -5.85 8.35
N ARG A 81 -25.88 -5.23 9.52
CA ARG A 81 -24.82 -4.82 10.45
C ARG A 81 -24.04 -6.00 11.03
N SER A 82 -24.70 -7.14 11.28
CA SER A 82 -24.02 -8.34 11.79
C SER A 82 -22.98 -8.90 10.81
N ASN A 83 -23.20 -8.67 9.53
CA ASN A 83 -22.37 -9.17 8.44
C ASN A 83 -21.28 -8.16 8.04
N SER A 84 -21.31 -6.97 8.62
CA SER A 84 -20.38 -5.88 8.33
C SER A 84 -19.34 -5.80 9.44
N HIS A 85 -18.07 -5.89 9.08
CA HIS A 85 -16.96 -5.76 10.02
C HIS A 85 -16.17 -4.49 9.70
N ASN A 86 -15.87 -3.71 10.73
CA ASN A 86 -14.84 -2.69 10.60
C ASN A 86 -13.47 -3.37 10.52
N ARG A 87 -12.54 -2.75 9.78
CA ARG A 87 -11.13 -3.11 9.89
C ARG A 87 -10.57 -2.35 11.09
N LYS A 88 -10.07 -3.07 12.08
CA LYS A 88 -9.44 -2.49 13.29
C LYS A 88 -7.98 -2.19 13.04
#